data_AF-A0A2R6M9T1-F1
#
_entry.id   AF-A0A2R6M9T1-F1
#
_cell.length_a   1.000
_cell.length_b   1.000
_cell.length_c   1.000
_cell.angle_alpha   90.00
_cell.angle_beta   90.00
_cell.angle_gamma   90.00
#
_symmetry.space_group_name_H-M   'P 1'
#
loop_
_entity.id
_entity.type
_entity.pdbx_description
1 polymer ?
#
loop_
_entity_poly.entity_id
_entity_poly.type
_entity_poly.pdbx_seq_one_letter_code
_entity_poly.pdbx_strand_id
1 'polypeptide(L)'
;MYQATVPCLHTDCPHGRKRETCEFLEDSYNNASKCPSSRSPHQVRTGSITWQRNCGVPADVVSRRVNSSVRVIEEHYDKPDEVEEMEKRRRQYIDRLDIDGREADES
;
A
#
# COMPACT_ATOMS: atom_id res chain seq x y z
N MET A 1 -0.40 -5.30 -13.47
CA MET A 1 -0.58 -5.22 -12.00
C MET A 1 0.13 -4.02 -11.39
N TYR A 2 1.42 -3.78 -11.69
CA TYR A 2 2.15 -2.58 -11.23
C TYR A 2 1.58 -1.25 -11.72
N GLN A 3 0.90 -1.23 -12.87
CA GLN A 3 0.25 -0.03 -13.39
C GLN A 3 -0.65 0.66 -12.33
N ALA A 4 -1.45 -0.11 -11.57
CA ALA A 4 -2.37 0.44 -10.57
C ALA A 4 -1.65 1.21 -9.44
N THR A 5 -0.40 0.87 -9.17
CA THR A 5 0.44 1.47 -8.13
C THR A 5 1.41 2.53 -8.67
N VAL A 6 1.32 2.88 -9.96
CA VAL A 6 2.08 4.00 -10.53
C VAL A 6 1.38 5.31 -10.15
N PRO A 7 2.04 6.23 -9.42
CA PRO A 7 1.38 7.43 -8.89
C PRO A 7 0.87 8.34 -10.00
N CYS A 8 1.64 8.45 -11.08
CA CYS A 8 1.33 9.35 -12.18
C CYS A 8 0.12 8.93 -13.03
N LEU A 9 -0.62 7.88 -12.67
CA LEU A 9 -1.95 7.61 -13.23
C LEU A 9 -3.07 8.33 -12.47
N HIS A 10 -2.84 8.62 -11.20
CA HIS A 10 -3.79 9.25 -10.30
C HIS A 10 -3.43 10.71 -9.99
N THR A 11 -2.15 11.06 -10.12
CA THR A 11 -1.59 12.40 -9.89
C THR A 11 -0.65 12.82 -11.03
N ASP A 12 -0.01 13.98 -10.88
CA ASP A 12 1.13 14.36 -11.69
C ASP A 12 2.33 13.45 -11.46
N CYS A 13 3.22 13.40 -12.46
CA CYS A 13 4.41 12.57 -12.37
C CYS A 13 5.44 13.18 -11.41
N PRO A 14 5.88 12.45 -10.37
CA PRO A 14 6.91 12.95 -9.44
C PRO A 14 8.29 13.11 -10.10
N HIS A 15 8.45 12.60 -11.32
CA HIS A 15 9.68 12.73 -12.12
C HIS A 15 9.56 13.78 -13.23
N GLY A 16 8.45 14.54 -13.29
CA GLY A 16 8.23 15.55 -14.33
C GLY A 16 7.98 15.00 -15.75
N ARG A 17 7.69 13.69 -15.90
CA ARG A 17 7.41 13.07 -17.20
C ARG A 17 5.93 13.16 -17.58
N LYS A 18 5.65 13.33 -18.87
CA LYS A 18 4.29 13.23 -19.42
C LYS A 18 3.90 11.76 -19.61
N ARG A 19 2.64 11.43 -19.34
CA ARG A 19 2.12 10.04 -19.42
C ARG A 19 2.31 9.44 -20.81
N GLU A 20 2.02 10.22 -21.84
CA GLU A 20 2.04 9.82 -23.25
C GLU A 20 3.44 9.44 -23.77
N THR A 21 4.49 9.98 -23.15
CA THR A 21 5.89 9.79 -23.57
C THR A 21 6.70 9.02 -22.53
N CYS A 22 6.05 8.40 -21.54
CA CYS A 22 6.71 7.71 -20.46
C CYS A 22 7.04 6.27 -20.87
N GLU A 23 8.32 5.94 -20.99
CA GLU A 23 8.85 4.60 -21.32
C GLU A 23 8.30 3.47 -20.43
N PHE A 24 7.93 3.79 -19.18
CA PHE A 24 7.39 2.82 -18.23
C PHE A 24 5.90 2.56 -18.40
N LEU A 25 5.17 3.47 -19.09
CA LEU A 25 3.74 3.36 -19.33
C LEU A 25 3.41 2.88 -20.74
N GLU A 26 4.28 3.14 -21.73
CA GLU A 26 4.12 2.68 -23.12
C GLU A 26 3.89 1.17 -23.20
N ASP A 27 4.70 0.38 -22.48
CA ASP A 27 4.48 -1.05 -22.24
C ASP A 27 4.32 -1.31 -20.73
N SER A 28 3.22 -0.80 -20.17
CA SER A 28 2.95 -0.86 -18.73
C SER A 28 2.83 -2.28 -18.17
N TYR A 29 2.63 -3.30 -19.01
CA TYR A 29 2.63 -4.68 -18.56
C TYR A 29 4.04 -5.13 -18.15
N ASN A 30 5.05 -4.80 -18.95
CA ASN A 30 6.43 -5.23 -18.74
C ASN A 30 7.31 -4.20 -18.02
N ASN A 31 7.02 -2.91 -18.16
CA ASN A 31 7.91 -1.83 -17.73
C ASN A 31 7.40 -1.04 -16.53
N ALA A 32 6.13 -1.17 -16.13
CA ALA A 32 5.62 -0.39 -15.00
C ALA A 32 6.38 -0.68 -13.69
N SER A 33 6.86 -1.90 -13.49
CA SER A 33 7.69 -2.29 -12.34
C SER A 33 9.08 -1.62 -12.32
N LYS A 34 9.55 -1.10 -13.47
CA LYS A 34 10.84 -0.41 -13.60
C LYS A 34 10.75 1.07 -13.27
N CYS A 35 9.54 1.62 -13.16
CA CYS A 35 9.36 3.00 -12.73
C CYS A 35 9.84 3.16 -11.27
N PRO A 36 10.73 4.12 -10.97
CA PRO A 36 11.28 4.30 -9.61
C PRO A 36 10.22 4.61 -8.55
N SER A 37 9.09 5.18 -8.96
CA SER A 37 7.96 5.46 -8.08
C SER A 37 6.85 4.41 -8.14
N SER A 38 7.00 3.34 -8.92
CA SER A 38 6.07 2.21 -8.83
C SER A 38 6.23 1.50 -7.49
N ARG A 39 5.12 1.06 -6.90
CA ARG A 39 5.13 0.24 -5.70
C ARG A 39 4.76 -1.19 -6.05
N SER A 40 5.34 -2.16 -5.37
CA SER A 40 4.96 -3.56 -5.60
C SER A 40 3.50 -3.78 -5.19
N PRO A 41 2.64 -4.35 -6.06
CA PRO A 41 1.29 -4.74 -5.70
C PRO A 41 1.25 -5.69 -4.49
N HIS A 42 2.33 -6.45 -4.29
CA HIS A 42 2.47 -7.34 -3.14
C HIS A 42 2.39 -6.58 -1.81
N GLN A 43 2.93 -5.36 -1.72
CA GLN A 43 2.86 -4.57 -0.48
C GLN A 43 1.41 -4.19 -0.13
N VAL A 44 0.61 -3.81 -1.14
CA VAL A 44 -0.82 -3.52 -0.96
C VAL A 44 -1.58 -4.78 -0.52
N ARG A 45 -1.30 -5.92 -1.17
CA ARG A 45 -1.88 -7.22 -0.80
C ARG A 45 -1.54 -7.59 0.64
N THR A 46 -0.26 -7.53 1.03
CA THR A 46 0.19 -7.84 2.38
C THR A 46 -0.52 -6.96 3.41
N GLY A 47 -0.54 -5.64 3.20
CA GLY A 47 -1.22 -4.71 4.12
C GLY A 47 -2.72 -4.99 4.26
N SER A 48 -3.40 -5.35 3.16
CA SER A 48 -4.83 -5.70 3.18
C SER A 48 -5.10 -7.00 3.95
N ILE A 49 -4.25 -8.02 3.81
CA ILE A 49 -4.37 -9.29 4.55
C ILE A 49 -4.13 -9.04 6.05
N THR A 50 -3.04 -8.35 6.40
CA THR A 50 -2.72 -7.97 7.77
C THR A 50 -3.88 -7.19 8.40
N TRP A 51 -4.41 -6.16 7.73
CA TRP A 51 -5.54 -5.39 8.24
C TRP A 51 -6.79 -6.25 8.52
N GLN A 52 -7.15 -7.17 7.61
CA GLN A 52 -8.27 -8.08 7.84
C GLN A 52 -8.06 -8.98 9.07
N ARG A 53 -6.84 -9.53 9.24
CA ARG A 53 -6.49 -10.34 10.42
C ARG A 53 -6.54 -9.52 11.70
N ASN A 54 -6.04 -8.29 11.66
CA ASN A 54 -6.05 -7.36 12.78
C ASN A 54 -7.47 -6.96 13.21
N CYS A 55 -8.42 -6.89 12.27
CA CYS A 55 -9.84 -6.70 12.56
C CYS A 55 -10.53 -7.97 13.12
N GLY A 56 -9.78 -9.05 13.37
CA GLY A 56 -10.30 -10.30 13.88
C GLY A 56 -10.98 -11.18 12.83
N VAL A 57 -10.84 -10.89 11.53
CA VAL A 57 -11.45 -11.72 10.48
C VAL A 57 -10.75 -13.09 10.46
N PRO A 58 -11.48 -14.22 10.63
CA PRO A 58 -10.91 -15.55 10.70
C PRO A 58 -10.03 -15.94 9.48
N ALA A 59 -8.99 -16.73 9.72
CA ALA A 59 -7.99 -17.07 8.70
C ALA A 59 -8.59 -17.86 7.52
N ASP A 60 -9.58 -18.72 7.77
CA ASP A 60 -10.32 -19.47 6.75
C ASP A 60 -11.15 -18.56 5.83
N VAL A 61 -11.69 -17.45 6.37
CA VAL A 61 -12.45 -16.45 5.61
C VAL A 61 -11.49 -15.63 4.75
N VAL A 62 -10.38 -15.16 5.33
CA VAL A 62 -9.36 -14.39 4.60
C VAL A 62 -8.74 -15.23 3.48
N SER A 63 -8.36 -16.48 3.79
CA SER A 63 -7.84 -17.50 2.86
C SER A 63 -8.69 -17.61 1.59
N ARG A 64 -10.01 -17.79 1.75
CA ARG A 64 -10.96 -17.87 0.63
C ARG A 64 -11.03 -16.58 -0.18
N ARG A 65 -11.02 -15.40 0.48
CA ARG A 65 -11.08 -14.10 -0.19
C ARG A 65 -9.85 -13.80 -1.03
N VAL A 66 -8.67 -14.14 -0.52
CA VAL A 66 -7.39 -13.75 -1.12
C VAL A 66 -6.73 -14.89 -1.92
N ASN A 67 -7.44 -16.01 -2.07
CA ASN A 67 -7.00 -17.23 -2.75
C ASN A 67 -5.59 -17.67 -2.27
N SER A 68 -5.46 -17.88 -0.96
CA SER A 68 -4.24 -18.35 -0.31
C SER A 68 -4.59 -19.46 0.67
N SER A 69 -3.69 -20.40 0.96
CA SER A 69 -4.00 -21.44 1.95
C SER A 69 -4.11 -20.86 3.36
N VAL A 70 -4.92 -21.50 4.22
CA VAL A 70 -5.09 -21.10 5.62
C VAL A 70 -3.74 -21.09 6.34
N ARG A 71 -2.92 -22.13 6.12
CA ARG A 71 -1.57 -22.23 6.69
C ARG A 71 -0.69 -21.03 6.37
N VAL A 72 -0.72 -20.53 5.12
CA VAL A 72 0.05 -19.35 4.69
C VAL A 72 -0.47 -18.07 5.36
N ILE A 73 -1.78 -17.98 5.59
CA ILE A 73 -2.38 -16.84 6.30
C ILE A 73 -1.94 -16.85 7.77
N GLU A 74 -2.02 -17.99 8.43
CA GLU A 74 -1.60 -18.16 9.83
C GLU A 74 -0.10 -17.88 10.00
N GLU A 75 0.73 -18.47 9.15
CA GLU A 75 2.20 -18.37 9.24
C GLU A 75 2.71 -16.93 9.08
N HIS A 76 2.13 -16.15 8.18
CA HIS A 76 2.69 -14.84 7.81
C HIS A 76 1.93 -13.65 8.38
N TYR A 77 0.67 -13.83 8.78
CA TYR A 77 -0.23 -12.71 9.12
C TYR A 77 -0.94 -12.87 10.46
N ASP A 78 -0.78 -13.99 11.16
CA ASP A 78 -1.35 -14.20 12.49
C ASP A 78 -0.34 -13.81 13.57
N LYS A 79 -0.16 -12.50 13.75
CA LYS A 79 0.73 -11.95 14.77
C LYS A 79 0.00 -10.92 15.63
N PRO A 80 -0.53 -11.33 16.79
CA PRO A 80 -1.34 -10.45 17.64
C PRO A 80 -0.60 -9.16 18.05
N ASP A 81 0.72 -9.23 18.23
CA ASP A 81 1.55 -8.07 18.63
C ASP A 81 1.79 -7.08 17.49
N GLU A 82 1.58 -7.46 16.22
CA GLU A 82 1.86 -6.57 15.08
C GLU A 82 0.96 -5.34 15.07
N VAL A 83 -0.29 -5.46 15.55
CA VAL A 83 -1.23 -4.34 15.68
C VAL A 83 -0.73 -3.34 16.69
N GLU A 84 -0.45 -3.80 17.90
CA GLU A 84 -0.05 -2.93 19.01
C GLU A 84 1.27 -2.21 18.69
N GLU A 85 2.25 -2.94 18.12
CA GLU A 85 3.51 -2.36 17.69
C GLU A 85 3.36 -1.45 16.46
N MET A 86 2.43 -1.73 15.54
CA MET A 86 2.09 -0.83 14.44
C MET A 86 1.45 0.47 14.95
N GLU A 87 0.48 0.38 15.87
CA GLU A 87 -0.16 1.53 16.48
C GLU A 87 0.84 2.37 17.27
N LYS A 88 1.70 1.74 18.06
CA LYS A 88 2.77 2.39 18.82
C LYS A 88 3.74 3.16 17.92
N ARG A 89 4.13 2.56 16.78
CA ARG A 89 4.93 3.25 15.75
C ARG A 89 4.14 4.38 15.10
N ARG A 90 2.87 4.17 14.74
CA ARG A 90 2.03 5.16 14.06
C ARG A 90 1.68 6.36 14.91
N ARG A 91 1.39 6.17 16.21
CA ARG A 91 0.99 7.24 17.14
C ARG A 91 1.94 8.44 17.12
N GLN A 92 3.24 8.21 16.92
CA GLN A 92 4.26 9.26 16.83
C GLN A 92 4.19 10.11 15.54
N TYR A 93 3.50 9.63 14.51
CA TYR A 93 3.41 10.27 13.19
C TYR A 93 2.00 10.66 12.79
N ILE A 94 0.95 10.13 13.44
CA ILE A 94 -0.44 10.44 13.09
C ILE A 94 -0.70 11.94 13.22
N ASP A 95 -0.23 12.59 14.28
CA ASP A 95 -0.36 14.04 14.48
C ASP A 95 0.35 14.88 13.39
N ARG A 96 1.32 14.28 12.68
CA ARG A 96 2.07 14.93 11.58
C ARG A 96 1.52 14.63 10.20
N LEU A 97 0.54 13.73 10.10
CA LEU A 97 -0.09 13.28 8.86
C LEU A 97 -1.51 13.81 8.73
N ASP A 98 -1.95 14.69 9.63
CA ASP A 98 -3.25 15.33 9.53
C ASP A 98 -3.28 16.17 8.25
N ILE A 99 -4.12 15.77 7.30
CA ILE A 99 -4.28 16.41 5.99
C ILE A 99 -5.37 17.48 6.08
N ASP A 100 -5.55 18.10 7.25
CA ASP A 100 -6.34 19.31 7.40
C ASP A 100 -5.44 20.50 7.10
N GLY A 101 -5.32 20.79 5.80
CA GLY A 101 -4.72 22.00 5.27
C GLY A 101 -5.51 23.24 5.68
N ARG A 102 -5.35 23.68 6.93
CA ARG A 102 -5.54 25.08 7.31
C ARG A 102 -4.18 25.65 7.63
N GLU A 103 -3.72 26.47 6.70
CA GLU A 103 -2.58 27.37 6.87
C GLU A 103 -2.63 28.00 8.26
N ALA A 104 -1.58 27.73 9.05
CA ALA A 104 -1.27 28.47 10.25
C ALA A 104 0.20 28.88 10.13
N ASP A 105 0.47 29.84 9.25
CA ASP A 105 1.68 30.66 9.33
C ASP A 105 1.37 32.07 8.81
N GLU A 106 0.72 32.86 9.67
CA GLU A 106 0.79 34.32 9.66
C GLU A 106 1.32 34.73 11.04
N SER A 107 2.61 35.07 11.13
CA SER A 107 3.18 36.20 11.90
C SER A 107 4.67 36.35 11.66
#